data_AF-A0A0C2GFG1-F1
#
_entry.id   AF-A0A0C2GFG1-F1
#
_cell.length_a   1.000
_cell.length_b   1.000
_cell.length_c   1.000
_cell.angle_alpha   90.00
_cell.angle_beta   90.00
_cell.angle_gamma   90.00
#
_symmetry.space_group_name_H-M   'P 1'
#
loop_
_entity.id
_entity.type
_entity.pdbx_description
1 polymer ?
#
loop_
_entity_poly.entity_id
_entity_poly.type
_entity_poly.pdbx_seq_one_letter_code
_entity_poly.pdbx_strand_id
1 'polypeptide(L)'
;MYVQNDDNFDMGSESSCSSLHEIPMEMDLTASGPPISDDETDLETRERRYITYAKRILPHVGLVCLLFAYLLIGATIFHAIEGPNELVQRDYELRTIFGLRDDFQDHIWNITQDIDNRISREAFNSINQEYFEQLVKNIFVSYRNQFINENHLMNKTNGYGNLVPTTTSGRIACIIFALFGIPLLLVTIADIGKFLSEFLSFLYKSYRAFKRKVSE
;
A
#
# COMPACT_ATOMS: atom_id res chain seq x y z
N MET A 1 -3.97 80.55 -24.04
CA MET A 1 -2.73 79.76 -23.88
C MET A 1 -2.70 78.81 -25.07
N TYR A 2 -2.07 79.20 -26.17
CA TYR A 2 -0.66 78.88 -26.47
C TYR A 2 -0.34 77.39 -26.23
N VAL A 3 0.11 76.58 -27.17
CA VAL A 3 0.36 76.72 -28.62
C VAL A 3 0.87 75.34 -29.08
N GLN A 4 0.53 74.99 -30.32
CA GLN A 4 1.31 74.19 -31.30
C GLN A 4 1.61 72.72 -30.99
N ASN A 5 1.00 71.81 -31.76
CA ASN A 5 1.35 71.44 -33.15
C ASN A 5 2.42 70.34 -33.12
N ASP A 6 2.51 69.45 -34.09
CA ASP A 6 1.63 68.97 -35.13
C ASP A 6 2.50 67.94 -35.85
N ASP A 7 1.82 67.03 -36.54
CA ASP A 7 2.23 66.55 -37.85
C ASP A 7 3.48 65.67 -38.00
N ASN A 8 3.49 64.69 -38.88
CA ASN A 8 2.50 63.98 -39.69
C ASN A 8 3.34 63.01 -40.55
N PHE A 9 2.66 62.26 -41.41
CA PHE A 9 3.12 62.00 -42.78
C PHE A 9 3.72 60.62 -43.10
N ASP A 10 2.82 59.65 -43.11
CA ASP A 10 2.12 59.12 -44.31
C ASP A 10 2.89 58.49 -45.50
N MET A 11 2.25 57.37 -45.93
CA MET A 11 2.04 56.81 -47.27
C MET A 11 3.19 56.33 -48.18
N GLY A 12 2.92 55.20 -48.86
CA GLY A 12 3.44 54.99 -50.21
C GLY A 12 3.53 53.54 -50.67
N SER A 13 2.54 53.12 -51.45
CA SER A 13 2.40 51.84 -52.15
C SER A 13 3.20 51.75 -53.47
N GLU A 14 3.41 50.50 -53.91
CA GLU A 14 3.52 49.99 -55.29
C GLU A 14 4.83 50.06 -56.12
N SER A 15 5.34 48.84 -56.43
CA SER A 15 5.53 48.24 -57.77
C SER A 15 6.43 48.90 -58.83
N SER A 16 7.56 48.24 -59.19
CA SER A 16 7.75 47.49 -60.48
C SER A 16 9.19 47.40 -61.03
N CYS A 17 9.58 46.16 -61.35
CA CYS A 17 10.23 45.68 -62.59
C CYS A 17 11.77 45.70 -62.84
N SER A 18 12.31 44.47 -62.86
CA SER A 18 13.28 43.85 -63.81
C SER A 18 14.77 44.25 -63.85
N SER A 19 15.64 43.30 -63.49
CA SER A 19 16.65 42.76 -64.43
C SER A 19 17.28 41.44 -63.93
N LEU A 20 17.12 40.42 -64.77
CA LEU A 20 17.91 39.19 -64.98
C LEU A 20 19.28 39.06 -64.28
N HIS A 21 19.44 37.99 -63.50
CA HIS A 21 20.65 37.15 -63.58
C HIS A 21 20.31 35.69 -63.23
N GLU A 22 20.39 34.81 -64.22
CA GLU A 22 20.24 33.37 -64.10
C GLU A 22 21.61 32.69 -63.95
N ILE A 23 21.72 31.79 -62.94
CA ILE A 23 22.47 30.50 -62.88
C ILE A 23 24.00 30.58 -62.56
N PRO A 24 24.55 29.78 -61.61
CA PRO A 24 24.28 28.35 -61.51
C PRO A 24 23.92 27.73 -60.15
N MET A 25 23.30 26.57 -60.32
CA MET A 25 22.98 25.52 -59.38
C MET A 25 24.28 24.87 -58.88
N GLU A 26 24.78 25.30 -57.73
CA GLU A 26 25.80 24.55 -57.00
C GLU A 26 25.09 23.44 -56.22
N MET A 27 25.20 22.22 -56.74
CA MET A 27 24.92 21.00 -56.00
C MET A 27 26.06 20.82 -54.99
N ASP A 28 25.86 21.28 -53.76
CA ASP A 28 26.79 20.98 -52.67
C ASP A 28 26.69 19.48 -52.33
N LEU A 29 27.71 18.76 -52.76
CA LEU A 29 27.85 17.30 -52.66
C LEU A 29 28.55 16.86 -51.36
N THR A 30 28.59 17.70 -50.32
CA THR A 30 29.42 17.42 -49.13
C THR A 30 28.69 17.32 -47.78
N ALA A 31 27.36 17.37 -47.74
CA ALA A 31 26.62 17.08 -46.52
C ALA A 31 26.28 15.59 -46.32
N SER A 32 27.08 14.66 -46.85
CA SER A 32 27.08 13.27 -46.41
C SER A 32 28.21 13.07 -45.41
N GLY A 33 27.96 13.50 -44.17
CA GLY A 33 28.67 12.92 -43.03
C GLY A 33 28.57 11.38 -43.08
N PRO A 34 29.53 10.65 -42.51
CA PRO A 34 29.47 9.18 -42.47
C PRO A 34 28.09 8.77 -41.95
N PRO A 35 27.46 7.72 -42.49
CA PRO A 35 26.13 7.31 -42.05
C PRO A 35 26.21 7.11 -40.54
N ILE A 36 25.53 7.98 -39.80
CA ILE A 36 25.30 7.82 -38.38
C ILE A 36 24.62 6.47 -38.28
N SER A 37 25.30 5.51 -37.66
CA SER A 37 24.85 4.13 -37.58
C SER A 37 23.40 4.11 -37.13
N ASP A 38 22.55 3.44 -37.90
CA ASP A 38 21.11 3.33 -37.66
C ASP A 38 20.78 2.98 -36.20
N ASP A 39 21.69 2.26 -35.53
CA ASP A 39 21.67 1.89 -34.11
C ASP A 39 21.62 3.08 -33.12
N GLU A 40 22.30 4.20 -33.42
CA GLU A 40 22.33 5.39 -32.55
C GLU A 40 20.99 6.15 -32.59
N THR A 41 20.36 6.18 -33.77
CA THR A 41 19.02 6.78 -33.96
C THR A 41 17.90 5.95 -33.35
N ASP A 42 18.04 4.62 -33.36
CA ASP A 42 17.10 3.67 -32.75
C ASP A 42 17.19 3.67 -31.22
N LEU A 43 18.40 3.80 -30.66
CA LEU A 43 18.62 3.98 -29.21
C LEU A 43 18.00 5.28 -28.71
N GLU A 44 18.24 6.41 -29.39
CA GLU A 44 17.65 7.71 -29.04
C GLU A 44 16.12 7.70 -29.11
N THR A 45 15.53 7.12 -30.16
CA THR A 45 14.06 7.04 -30.28
C THR A 45 13.46 6.10 -29.24
N ARG A 46 14.15 5.00 -28.88
CA ARG A 46 13.70 4.09 -27.81
C ARG A 46 13.77 4.75 -26.44
N GLU A 47 14.83 5.49 -26.13
CA GLU A 47 14.94 6.28 -24.89
C GLU A 47 13.84 7.34 -24.78
N ARG A 48 13.59 8.12 -25.84
CA ARG A 48 12.51 9.13 -25.83
C ARG A 48 11.13 8.51 -25.62
N ARG A 49 10.87 7.33 -26.18
CA ARG A 49 9.65 6.56 -25.90
C ARG A 49 9.58 6.16 -24.43
N TYR A 50 10.63 5.55 -23.87
CA TYR A 50 10.69 5.16 -22.45
C TYR A 50 10.50 6.36 -21.51
N ILE A 51 11.12 7.51 -21.79
CA ILE A 51 10.95 8.73 -20.99
C ILE A 51 9.51 9.25 -21.04
N THR A 52 8.86 9.16 -22.20
CA THR A 52 7.47 9.61 -22.37
C THR A 52 6.48 8.70 -21.64
N TYR A 53 6.67 7.38 -21.72
CA TYR A 53 5.87 6.40 -20.96
C TYR A 53 6.14 6.51 -19.45
N ALA A 54 7.40 6.64 -19.05
CA ALA A 54 7.79 6.82 -17.65
C ALA A 54 7.12 8.07 -17.07
N LYS A 55 7.19 9.23 -17.72
CA LYS A 55 6.55 10.49 -17.25
C LYS A 55 5.05 10.37 -17.00
N ARG A 56 4.34 9.49 -17.72
CA ARG A 56 2.89 9.33 -17.57
C ARG A 56 2.50 8.38 -16.43
N ILE A 57 3.33 7.38 -16.12
CA ILE A 57 3.09 6.41 -15.05
C ILE A 57 3.78 6.77 -13.73
N LEU A 58 4.78 7.65 -13.78
CA LEU A 58 5.56 8.15 -12.66
C LEU A 58 4.73 8.69 -11.49
N PRO A 59 3.70 9.55 -11.70
CA PRO A 59 2.93 10.07 -10.58
C PRO A 59 2.11 8.98 -9.90
N HIS A 60 1.55 8.03 -10.66
CA HIS A 60 0.74 6.92 -10.13
C HIS A 60 1.58 5.96 -9.28
N VAL A 61 2.73 5.51 -9.83
CA VAL A 61 3.65 4.62 -9.12
C VAL A 61 4.31 5.34 -7.95
N GLY A 62 4.68 6.61 -8.12
CA GLY A 62 5.28 7.41 -7.06
C GLY A 62 4.34 7.58 -5.86
N LEU A 63 3.04 7.77 -6.09
CA LEU A 63 2.05 7.93 -5.04
C LEU A 63 1.84 6.63 -4.23
N VAL A 64 1.83 5.48 -4.91
CA VAL A 64 1.81 4.16 -4.26
C VAL A 64 3.09 3.89 -3.48
N CYS A 65 4.27 4.18 -4.06
CA CYS A 65 5.54 4.04 -3.35
C CYS A 65 5.63 4.94 -2.12
N LEU A 66 5.11 6.17 -2.20
CA LEU A 66 5.03 7.09 -1.07
C LEU A 66 4.14 6.54 0.04
N LEU A 67 2.98 5.95 -0.30
CA LEU A 67 2.13 5.26 0.67
C LEU A 67 2.87 4.09 1.35
N PHE A 68 3.58 3.25 0.59
CA PHE A 68 4.36 2.16 1.17
C PHE A 68 5.45 2.67 2.12
N ALA A 69 6.20 3.70 1.71
CA ALA A 69 7.20 4.33 2.57
C ALA A 69 6.56 4.90 3.84
N TYR A 70 5.40 5.54 3.72
CA TYR A 70 4.63 6.05 4.86
C TYR A 70 4.24 4.95 5.84
N LEU A 71 3.76 3.81 5.35
CA LEU A 71 3.41 2.66 6.18
C LEU A 71 4.62 2.05 6.88
N LEU A 72 5.76 1.93 6.18
CA LEU A 72 7.01 1.43 6.78
C LEU A 72 7.52 2.35 7.90
N ILE A 73 7.48 3.66 7.67
CA ILE A 73 7.83 4.66 8.69
C ILE A 73 6.90 4.52 9.89
N GLY A 74 5.58 4.47 9.67
CA GLY A 74 4.60 4.22 10.74
C GLY A 74 4.90 2.93 11.52
N ALA A 75 5.12 1.82 10.82
CA ALA A 75 5.41 0.53 11.42
C ALA A 75 6.67 0.57 12.30
N THR A 76 7.76 1.20 11.83
CA THR A 76 8.98 1.33 12.62
C THR A 76 8.77 2.19 13.87
N ILE A 77 8.02 3.29 13.78
CA ILE A 77 7.71 4.17 14.91
C ILE A 77 6.84 3.43 15.94
N PHE A 78 5.76 2.77 15.50
CA PHE A 78 4.88 2.03 16.42
C PHE A 78 5.60 0.83 17.04
N HIS A 79 6.40 0.10 16.28
CA HIS A 79 7.21 -1.01 16.82
C HIS A 79 8.23 -0.52 17.85
N ALA A 80 8.86 0.65 17.65
CA ALA A 80 9.77 1.22 18.63
C ALA A 80 9.08 1.64 19.93
N ILE A 81 7.84 2.13 19.85
CA ILE A 81 7.09 2.65 21.01
C ILE A 81 6.35 1.53 21.75
N GLU A 82 5.64 0.66 21.03
CA GLU A 82 4.77 -0.38 21.62
C GLU A 82 5.47 -1.74 21.73
N GLY A 83 6.54 -1.99 20.98
CA GLY A 83 7.22 -3.30 20.93
C GLY A 83 7.59 -3.87 22.31
N PRO A 84 8.20 -3.10 23.24
CA PRO A 84 8.49 -3.59 24.58
C PRO A 84 7.22 -3.96 25.38
N ASN A 85 6.14 -3.20 25.21
CA ASN A 85 4.89 -3.44 25.94
C ASN A 85 4.15 -4.67 25.39
N GLU A 86 4.14 -4.85 24.06
CA GLU A 86 3.58 -6.04 23.41
C GLU A 86 4.30 -7.31 23.84
N LEU A 87 5.63 -7.28 23.96
CA LEU A 87 6.40 -8.44 24.42
C LEU A 87 6.06 -8.83 25.86
N VAL A 88 5.97 -7.85 26.77
CA VAL A 88 5.61 -8.10 28.17
C VAL A 88 4.18 -8.65 28.28
N GLN A 89 3.24 -8.09 27.52
CA GLN A 89 1.86 -8.56 27.51
C GLN A 89 1.74 -9.99 26.97
N ARG A 90 2.43 -10.29 25.86
CA ARG A 90 2.49 -11.64 25.29
C ARG A 90 3.14 -12.64 26.25
N ASP A 91 4.20 -12.25 26.94
CA ASP A 91 4.88 -13.12 27.90
C ASP A 91 4.02 -13.36 29.16
N TYR A 92 3.23 -12.38 29.61
CA TYR A 92 2.27 -12.55 30.70
C TYR A 92 1.14 -13.52 30.33
N GLU A 93 0.59 -13.39 29.12
CA GLU A 93 -0.45 -14.30 28.62
C GLU A 93 0.09 -15.73 28.48
N LEU A 94 1.29 -15.89 27.91
CA LEU A 94 1.95 -17.20 27.81
C LEU A 94 2.24 -17.81 29.18
N ARG A 95 2.73 -17.02 30.15
CA ARG A 95 2.99 -17.51 31.52
C ARG A 95 1.72 -17.95 32.22
N THR A 96 0.60 -17.26 32.00
CA THR A 96 -0.69 -17.65 32.59
C THR A 96 -1.16 -18.99 32.03
N ILE A 97 -1.05 -19.19 30.70
CA ILE A 97 -1.42 -20.45 30.05
C ILE A 97 -0.52 -21.60 30.51
N PHE A 98 0.80 -21.38 30.56
CA PHE A 98 1.75 -22.40 31.00
C PHE A 98 1.61 -22.72 32.48
N GLY A 99 1.36 -21.72 33.33
CA GLY A 99 1.07 -21.94 34.76
C GLY A 99 -0.19 -22.77 34.97
N LEU A 100 -1.29 -22.46 34.25
CA LEU A 100 -2.52 -23.25 34.31
C LEU A 100 -2.33 -24.69 33.84
N ARG A 101 -1.49 -24.91 32.83
CA ARG A 101 -1.14 -26.25 32.36
C ARG A 101 -0.34 -27.01 33.42
N ASP A 102 0.65 -26.35 34.02
CA ASP A 102 1.53 -26.96 35.03
C ASP A 102 0.73 -27.26 36.30
N ASP A 103 -0.15 -26.36 36.75
CA ASP A 103 -1.08 -26.58 37.87
C ASP A 103 -2.03 -27.76 37.60
N PHE A 104 -2.59 -27.86 36.39
CA PHE A 104 -3.41 -28.99 35.99
C PHE A 104 -2.61 -30.30 36.01
N GLN A 105 -1.39 -30.29 35.46
CA GLN A 105 -0.53 -31.46 35.40
C GLN A 105 -0.10 -31.92 36.80
N ASP A 106 0.27 -30.99 37.68
CA ASP A 106 0.65 -31.26 39.07
C ASP A 106 -0.54 -31.77 39.88
N HIS A 107 -1.74 -31.22 39.65
CA HIS A 107 -2.96 -31.71 40.29
C HIS A 107 -3.28 -33.15 39.88
N ILE A 108 -3.22 -33.46 38.59
CA ILE A 108 -3.41 -34.81 38.06
C ILE A 108 -2.34 -35.77 38.61
N TRP A 109 -1.08 -35.35 38.61
CA TRP A 109 0.05 -36.15 39.10
C TRP A 109 -0.08 -36.44 40.61
N ASN A 110 -0.49 -35.45 41.41
CA ASN A 110 -0.68 -35.60 42.84
C ASN A 110 -1.83 -36.58 43.16
N ILE A 111 -2.96 -36.48 42.46
CA ILE A 111 -4.08 -37.43 42.63
C ILE A 111 -3.69 -38.83 42.13
N THR A 112 -2.89 -38.91 41.06
CA THR A 112 -2.40 -40.18 40.51
C THR A 112 -1.31 -40.81 41.40
N GLN A 113 -0.64 -40.05 42.26
CA GLN A 113 0.24 -40.64 43.29
C GLN A 113 -0.53 -41.09 44.53
N ASP A 114 -1.65 -40.45 44.85
CA ASP A 114 -2.53 -40.82 45.97
C ASP A 114 -3.43 -42.04 45.65
N ILE A 115 -2.92 -42.99 44.86
CA ILE A 115 -3.60 -44.24 44.44
C ILE A 115 -4.03 -45.12 45.63
N ASP A 116 -3.59 -44.83 46.86
CA ASP A 116 -4.04 -45.53 48.07
C ASP A 116 -5.32 -44.92 48.72
N ASN A 117 -5.80 -43.74 48.27
CA ASN A 117 -6.97 -43.09 48.86
C ASN A 117 -8.16 -42.99 47.90
N ARG A 118 -9.14 -43.90 48.12
CA ARG A 118 -10.62 -43.75 48.13
C ARG A 118 -11.37 -42.70 47.28
N ILE A 119 -10.78 -42.06 46.28
CA ILE A 119 -11.50 -41.16 45.38
C ILE A 119 -12.28 -42.02 44.38
N SER A 120 -13.62 -41.97 44.47
CA SER A 120 -14.50 -42.63 43.49
C SER A 120 -14.18 -42.10 42.09
N ARG A 121 -14.22 -42.98 41.08
CA ARG A 121 -14.02 -42.59 39.67
C ARG A 121 -14.90 -41.41 39.25
N GLU A 122 -16.08 -41.29 39.83
CA GLU A 122 -17.01 -40.18 39.57
C GLU A 122 -16.49 -38.84 40.09
N ALA A 123 -15.94 -38.81 41.31
CA ALA A 123 -15.34 -37.61 41.90
C ALA A 123 -14.03 -37.21 41.18
N PHE A 124 -13.23 -38.20 40.77
CA PHE A 124 -12.04 -37.98 39.94
C PHE A 124 -12.41 -37.37 38.59
N ASN A 125 -13.45 -37.91 37.93
CA ASN A 125 -13.91 -37.40 36.63
C ASN A 125 -14.51 -36.00 36.74
N SER A 126 -15.25 -35.69 37.82
CA SER A 126 -15.83 -34.36 38.00
C SER A 126 -14.76 -33.28 38.23
N ILE A 127 -13.72 -33.61 39.02
CA ILE A 127 -12.61 -32.69 39.28
C ILE A 127 -11.78 -32.47 38.02
N ASN A 128 -11.43 -33.54 37.30
CA ASN A 128 -10.70 -33.44 36.04
C ASN A 128 -11.44 -32.62 35.00
N GLN A 129 -12.77 -32.81 34.89
CA GLN A 129 -13.60 -32.02 33.99
C GLN A 129 -13.54 -30.53 34.35
N GLU A 130 -13.61 -30.17 35.64
CA GLU A 130 -13.58 -28.75 36.06
C GLU A 130 -12.27 -28.06 35.68
N TYR A 131 -11.11 -28.64 36.03
CA TYR A 131 -9.82 -28.04 35.70
C TYR A 131 -9.53 -28.06 34.19
N PHE A 132 -9.94 -29.12 33.49
CA PHE A 132 -9.79 -29.21 32.04
C PHE A 132 -10.64 -28.15 31.32
N GLU A 133 -11.89 -27.96 31.74
CA GLU A 133 -12.76 -26.91 31.20
C GLU A 133 -12.19 -25.50 31.46
N GLN A 134 -11.61 -25.26 32.65
CA GLN A 134 -10.94 -23.98 32.93
C GLN A 134 -9.72 -23.76 32.02
N LEU A 135 -8.88 -24.78 31.84
CA LEU A 135 -7.73 -24.72 30.95
C LEU A 135 -8.16 -24.46 29.50
N VAL A 136 -9.10 -25.26 28.97
CA VAL A 136 -9.61 -25.13 27.59
C VAL A 136 -10.27 -23.77 27.39
N LYS A 137 -11.06 -23.29 28.34
CA LYS A 137 -11.70 -21.98 28.26
C LYS A 137 -10.69 -20.83 28.24
N ASN A 138 -9.67 -20.87 29.10
CA ASN A 138 -8.65 -19.83 29.14
C ASN A 138 -7.76 -19.84 27.90
N ILE A 139 -7.41 -21.02 27.38
CA ILE A 139 -6.72 -21.16 26.09
C ILE A 139 -7.61 -20.62 24.97
N PHE A 140 -8.87 -21.05 24.90
CA PHE A 140 -9.79 -20.62 23.85
C PHE A 140 -10.05 -19.12 23.88
N VAL A 141 -10.20 -18.51 25.06
CA VAL A 141 -10.33 -17.05 25.21
C VAL A 141 -9.05 -16.33 24.76
N SER A 142 -7.88 -16.83 25.12
CA SER A 142 -6.60 -16.23 24.71
C SER A 142 -6.40 -16.32 23.19
N TYR A 143 -6.67 -17.48 22.58
CA TYR A 143 -6.65 -17.65 21.13
C TYR A 143 -7.71 -16.80 20.41
N ARG A 144 -8.93 -16.72 20.97
CA ARG A 144 -10.04 -15.91 20.45
C ARG A 144 -9.74 -14.42 20.48
N ASN A 145 -9.08 -13.94 21.52
CA ASN A 145 -8.67 -12.54 21.63
C ASN A 145 -7.60 -12.17 20.58
N GLN A 146 -6.84 -13.17 20.09
CA GLN A 146 -5.82 -13.02 19.08
C GLN A 146 -6.35 -13.14 17.64
N PHE A 147 -7.38 -13.96 17.39
CA PHE A 147 -7.96 -14.21 16.07
C PHE A 147 -9.48 -14.00 16.11
N ILE A 148 -9.92 -12.87 15.53
CA ILE A 148 -11.30 -12.36 15.48
C ILE A 148 -12.36 -13.45 15.18
N ASN A 149 -13.42 -13.51 15.97
CA ASN A 149 -14.59 -14.39 15.74
C ASN A 149 -15.88 -13.65 15.33
N GLU A 150 -16.74 -14.39 14.64
CA GLU A 150 -18.01 -14.06 13.97
C GLU A 150 -19.01 -13.20 14.79
N ASN A 151 -18.96 -13.25 16.13
CA ASN A 151 -19.86 -12.49 17.01
C ASN A 151 -19.43 -11.03 17.25
N HIS A 152 -18.29 -10.59 16.73
CA HIS A 152 -17.84 -9.19 16.84
C HIS A 152 -18.67 -8.22 15.99
N LEU A 153 -19.41 -8.70 14.98
CA LEU A 153 -20.20 -7.84 14.09
C LEU A 153 -21.56 -7.41 14.66
N MET A 154 -22.12 -8.17 15.60
CA MET A 154 -23.56 -8.01 15.93
C MET A 154 -23.81 -7.26 17.24
N ASN A 155 -22.95 -7.38 18.27
CA ASN A 155 -23.28 -6.93 19.62
C ASN A 155 -22.23 -6.07 20.34
N LYS A 156 -21.24 -5.47 19.65
CA LYS A 156 -20.31 -4.54 20.31
C LYS A 156 -19.88 -3.44 19.37
N THR A 157 -20.30 -2.21 19.66
CA THR A 157 -19.83 -0.94 19.08
C THR A 157 -18.33 -0.67 19.27
N ASN A 158 -17.57 -1.66 19.77
CA ASN A 158 -16.11 -1.69 19.76
C ASN A 158 -15.66 -2.94 18.97
N GLY A 159 -15.78 -2.85 17.65
CA GLY A 159 -15.34 -3.88 16.73
C GLY A 159 -13.95 -3.61 16.21
N TYR A 160 -12.90 -3.81 17.02
CA TYR A 160 -11.53 -4.09 16.54
C TYR A 160 -10.81 -4.89 17.63
N GLY A 161 -10.08 -5.94 17.24
CA GLY A 161 -9.24 -6.72 18.15
C GLY A 161 -8.25 -5.83 18.91
N ASN A 162 -7.68 -6.36 19.99
CA ASN A 162 -6.90 -5.62 21.00
C ASN A 162 -5.56 -5.00 20.52
N LEU A 163 -5.33 -4.90 19.20
CA LEU A 163 -4.11 -4.36 18.59
C LEU A 163 -4.20 -2.83 18.43
N VAL A 164 -4.32 -2.13 19.55
CA VAL A 164 -4.24 -0.67 19.61
C VAL A 164 -3.06 -0.27 20.47
N PRO A 165 -2.39 0.86 20.16
CA PRO A 165 -1.30 1.34 21.01
C PRO A 165 -1.82 1.56 22.43
N THR A 166 -1.21 0.84 23.36
CA THR A 166 -1.59 0.86 24.77
C THR A 166 -0.95 2.04 25.49
N THR A 167 0.23 2.48 25.02
CA THR A 167 0.99 3.58 25.60
C THR A 167 0.39 4.94 25.20
N THR A 168 0.49 5.92 26.10
CA THR A 168 0.03 7.30 25.82
C THR A 168 0.77 7.90 24.62
N SER A 169 2.07 7.65 24.49
CA SER A 169 2.89 8.08 23.36
C SER A 169 2.45 7.43 22.05
N GLY A 170 2.15 6.13 22.05
CA GLY A 170 1.66 5.41 20.88
C GLY A 170 0.31 5.91 20.41
N ARG A 171 -0.59 6.27 21.34
CA ARG A 171 -1.89 6.88 21.01
C ARG A 171 -1.74 8.25 20.37
N ILE A 172 -0.86 9.11 20.89
CA ILE A 172 -0.59 10.43 20.29
C ILE A 172 0.03 10.27 18.90
N ALA A 173 1.00 9.37 18.74
CA ALA A 173 1.58 9.05 17.44
C ALA A 173 0.52 8.53 16.45
N CYS A 174 -0.41 7.69 16.91
CA CYS A 174 -1.53 7.18 16.10
C CYS A 174 -2.45 8.29 15.60
N ILE A 175 -2.77 9.28 16.43
CA ILE A 175 -3.60 10.41 16.01
C ILE A 175 -2.89 11.22 14.93
N ILE A 176 -1.61 11.57 15.14
CA ILE A 176 -0.82 12.34 14.16
C ILE A 176 -0.69 11.56 12.85
N PHE A 177 -0.43 10.27 12.92
CA PHE A 177 -0.32 9.39 11.75
C PHE A 177 -1.68 9.20 11.04
N ALA A 178 -2.80 9.23 11.75
CA ALA A 178 -4.12 9.18 11.12
C ALA A 178 -4.43 10.48 10.35
N LEU A 179 -4.03 11.64 10.88
CA LEU A 179 -4.30 12.95 10.26
C LEU A 179 -3.69 13.07 8.85
N PHE A 180 -2.49 12.55 8.63
CA PHE A 180 -1.86 12.55 7.30
C PHE A 180 -2.14 11.27 6.51
N GLY A 181 -2.30 10.15 7.20
CA GLY A 181 -2.53 8.85 6.58
C GLY A 181 -3.90 8.75 5.91
N ILE A 182 -4.96 9.27 6.52
CA ILE A 182 -6.32 9.20 5.95
C ILE A 182 -6.40 9.99 4.63
N PRO A 183 -5.98 11.27 4.54
CA PRO A 183 -5.95 11.99 3.27
C PRO A 183 -5.07 11.30 2.22
N LEU A 184 -3.87 10.84 2.60
CA LEU A 184 -2.96 10.17 1.69
C LEU A 184 -3.59 8.89 1.13
N LEU A 185 -4.19 8.07 1.99
CA LEU A 185 -4.89 6.85 1.60
C LEU A 185 -6.05 7.16 0.65
N LEU A 186 -6.86 8.19 0.93
CA LEU A 186 -7.98 8.57 0.06
C LEU A 186 -7.50 8.96 -1.34
N VAL A 187 -6.42 9.73 -1.44
CA VAL A 187 -5.82 10.08 -2.73
C VAL A 187 -5.30 8.83 -3.45
N THR A 188 -4.61 7.92 -2.74
CA THR A 188 -4.11 6.66 -3.34
C THR A 188 -5.24 5.78 -3.88
N ILE A 189 -6.36 5.67 -3.15
CA ILE A 189 -7.50 4.85 -3.54
C ILE A 189 -8.17 5.44 -4.78
N ALA A 190 -8.35 6.76 -4.82
CA ALA A 190 -8.92 7.44 -5.97
C ALA A 190 -8.07 7.22 -7.24
N ASP A 191 -6.75 7.20 -7.08
CA ASP A 191 -5.81 6.98 -8.17
C ASP A 191 -5.79 5.52 -8.65
N ILE A 192 -5.69 4.57 -7.71
CA ILE A 192 -5.77 3.14 -7.97
C ILE A 192 -7.11 2.77 -8.62
N GLY A 193 -8.22 3.40 -8.21
CA GLY A 193 -9.54 3.17 -8.79
C GLY A 193 -9.61 3.51 -10.28
N LYS A 194 -8.96 4.61 -10.71
CA LYS A 194 -8.84 4.97 -12.13
C LYS A 194 -8.00 3.95 -12.89
N PHE A 195 -6.84 3.59 -12.34
CA PHE A 195 -5.96 2.57 -12.94
C PHE A 195 -6.67 1.22 -13.09
N LEU A 196 -7.41 0.78 -12.07
CA LEU A 196 -8.18 -0.46 -12.09
C LEU A 196 -9.29 -0.43 -13.15
N SER A 197 -9.97 0.71 -13.33
CA SER A 197 -11.01 0.87 -14.34
C SER A 197 -10.46 0.74 -15.77
N GLU A 198 -9.29 1.34 -16.04
CA GLU A 198 -8.59 1.18 -17.32
C GLU A 198 -8.13 -0.25 -17.54
N PHE A 199 -7.59 -0.89 -16.50
CA PHE A 199 -7.16 -2.28 -16.52
C PHE A 199 -8.32 -3.25 -16.78
N LEU A 200 -9.46 -3.08 -16.12
CA LEU A 200 -10.66 -3.88 -16.34
C LEU A 200 -11.22 -3.67 -17.75
N SER A 201 -11.19 -2.44 -18.26
CA SER A 201 -11.60 -2.15 -19.64
C SER A 201 -10.68 -2.85 -20.65
N PHE A 202 -9.37 -2.86 -20.40
CA PHE A 202 -8.40 -3.62 -21.20
C PHE A 202 -8.65 -5.13 -21.13
N LEU A 203 -8.87 -5.67 -19.93
CA LEU A 203 -9.20 -7.08 -19.73
C LEU A 203 -10.51 -7.47 -20.45
N TYR A 204 -11.56 -6.66 -20.35
CA TYR A 204 -12.83 -6.91 -21.03
C TYR A 204 -12.67 -6.92 -22.55
N LYS A 205 -11.91 -5.98 -23.11
CA LYS A 205 -11.58 -5.95 -24.54
C LYS A 205 -10.78 -7.20 -24.95
N SER A 206 -9.78 -7.58 -24.17
CA SER A 206 -8.94 -8.76 -24.40
C SER A 206 -9.75 -10.06 -24.31
N TYR A 207 -10.61 -10.19 -23.30
CA TYR A 207 -11.54 -11.30 -23.14
C TYR A 207 -12.52 -11.40 -24.30
N ARG A 208 -13.12 -10.27 -24.73
CA ARG A 208 -14.04 -10.25 -25.89
C ARG A 208 -13.32 -10.58 -27.20
N ALA A 209 -12.06 -10.17 -27.36
CA ALA A 209 -11.25 -10.52 -28.53
C ALA A 209 -10.90 -12.03 -28.53
N PHE A 210 -10.53 -12.57 -27.36
CA PHE A 210 -10.28 -14.00 -27.18
C PHE A 210 -11.53 -14.84 -27.43
N LYS A 211 -12.68 -14.45 -26.86
CA LYS A 211 -13.98 -15.12 -27.09
C LYS A 211 -14.37 -15.14 -28.56
N ARG A 212 -14.08 -14.07 -29.31
CA ARG A 212 -14.31 -14.03 -30.77
C ARG A 212 -13.43 -15.04 -31.51
N LYS A 213 -12.14 -15.12 -31.17
CA LYS A 213 -11.21 -16.09 -31.78
C LYS A 213 -11.52 -17.56 -31.49
N VAL A 214 -12.20 -17.86 -30.38
CA VAL A 214 -12.59 -19.23 -30.00
C VAL A 214 -13.95 -19.62 -30.59
N SER A 215 -14.75 -18.64 -31.03
CA SER A 215 -16.07 -18.86 -31.61
C SER A 215 -16.06 -18.98 -33.15
N GLU A 216 -14.92 -18.77 -33.79
CA GLU A 216 -14.62 -19.06 -35.20
C GLU A 216 -13.85 -20.38 -35.30
#